data_AF-A0A831XGX2-F1
#
_entry.id   AF-A0A831XGX2-F1
#
_cell.length_a   1.000
_cell.length_b   1.000
_cell.length_c   1.000
_cell.angle_alpha   90.00
_cell.angle_beta   90.00
_cell.angle_gamma   90.00
#
_symmetry.space_group_name_H-M   'P 1'
#
loop_
_entity.id
_entity.type
_entity.pdbx_description
1 polymer ?
#
loop_
_entity_poly.entity_id
_entity_poly.type
_entity_poly.pdbx_seq_one_letter_code
_entity_poly.pdbx_strand_id
1 'polypeptide(L)'
;MPRRALSMVTKPFAHKGAVFQPLLTTKCLSCEFFRVCIGSTRPLVSYRVVETRMHFNHCPALSEEMQVVVVEEMPAKIVVESPFVAPGVEITYRKPANCPENIDCEHLGVESGEKMRVVNILGRVAHNLWLVEVEFLEPPSPRLWLLAKQKLLQRTRR
;
A
#
# COMPACT_ATOMS: atom_id res chain seq x y z
N MET A 1 -11.35 -12.52 2.64
CA MET A 1 -11.73 -11.37 3.50
C MET A 1 -10.58 -10.39 3.45
N PRO A 2 -10.84 -9.08 3.33
CA PRO A 2 -9.80 -8.07 3.27
C PRO A 2 -8.97 -8.08 4.56
N ARG A 3 -7.65 -7.89 4.42
CA ARG A 3 -6.72 -7.90 5.55
C ARG A 3 -7.04 -6.74 6.50
N ARG A 4 -7.14 -7.03 7.80
CA ARG A 4 -7.25 -6.02 8.86
C ARG A 4 -5.91 -5.73 9.50
N ALA A 5 -5.67 -4.46 9.82
CA ALA A 5 -4.49 -4.01 10.53
C ALA A 5 -4.85 -2.89 11.52
N LEU A 6 -4.02 -2.71 12.57
CA LEU A 6 -4.05 -1.49 13.37
C LEU A 6 -3.23 -0.41 12.65
N SER A 7 -3.74 0.81 12.66
CA SER A 7 -3.08 2.01 12.14
C SER A 7 -3.41 3.21 13.04
N MET A 8 -2.84 4.38 12.73
CA MET A 8 -3.19 5.63 13.37
C MET A 8 -3.47 6.70 12.32
N VAL A 9 -4.49 7.51 12.56
CA VAL A 9 -4.91 8.57 11.64
C VAL A 9 -5.21 9.87 12.39
N THR A 10 -5.15 10.99 11.69
CA THR A 10 -5.57 12.29 12.24
C THR A 10 -7.09 12.32 12.41
N LYS A 11 -7.57 13.24 13.26
CA LYS A 11 -9.00 13.42 13.57
C LYS A 11 -9.94 13.43 12.35
N PRO A 12 -9.62 14.08 11.20
CA PRO A 12 -10.49 14.06 10.02
C PRO A 12 -10.79 12.66 9.47
N PHE A 13 -9.86 11.71 9.61
CA PHE A 13 -10.02 10.32 9.14
C PHE A 13 -10.45 9.37 10.26
N ALA A 14 -10.60 9.83 11.50
CA ALA A 14 -10.89 8.99 12.66
C ALA A 14 -12.39 8.65 12.79
N HIS A 15 -13.01 8.17 11.71
CA HIS A 15 -14.38 7.72 11.69
C HIS A 15 -14.56 6.51 10.75
N LYS A 16 -15.52 5.65 11.06
CA LYS A 16 -15.80 4.45 10.26
C LYS A 16 -16.19 4.83 8.83
N GLY A 17 -15.59 4.16 7.85
CA GLY A 17 -15.80 4.40 6.43
C GLY A 17 -14.80 5.38 5.80
N ALA A 18 -14.05 6.14 6.60
CA ALA A 18 -12.99 7.01 6.09
C ALA A 18 -11.96 6.20 5.31
N VAL A 19 -11.46 6.76 4.20
CA VAL A 19 -10.42 6.17 3.38
C VAL A 19 -9.20 7.09 3.38
N PHE A 20 -8.03 6.51 3.57
CA PHE A 20 -6.76 7.23 3.53
C PHE A 20 -5.67 6.39 2.90
N GLN A 21 -4.60 7.05 2.47
CA GLN A 21 -3.36 6.41 2.05
C GLN A 21 -2.23 6.88 2.97
N PRO A 22 -1.43 5.96 3.55
CA PRO A 22 -0.36 6.32 4.48
C PRO A 22 0.73 7.12 3.75
N LEU A 23 1.23 8.16 4.42
CA LEU A 23 2.29 9.03 3.91
C LEU A 23 3.55 8.86 4.77
N LEU A 24 4.69 8.61 4.12
CA LEU A 24 5.98 8.53 4.79
C LEU A 24 6.63 9.91 4.87
N THR A 25 7.08 10.30 6.06
CA THR A 25 7.99 11.44 6.26
C THR A 25 9.32 10.96 6.83
N THR A 26 10.35 11.81 6.78
CA THR A 26 11.67 11.50 7.37
C THR A 26 11.58 11.19 8.86
N LYS A 27 10.71 11.91 9.59
CA LYS A 27 10.45 11.72 11.02
C LYS A 27 9.79 10.38 11.35
N CYS A 28 9.06 9.77 10.41
CA CYS A 28 8.40 8.48 10.64
C CYS A 28 9.39 7.33 10.86
N LEU A 29 10.55 7.37 10.20
CA LEU A 29 11.49 6.22 10.18
C LEU A 29 12.18 5.98 11.52
N SER A 30 12.28 7.03 12.34
CA SER A 30 12.82 6.98 13.70
C SER A 30 11.74 7.07 14.77
N CYS A 31 10.45 7.04 14.38
CA CYS A 31 9.35 7.18 15.31
C CYS A 31 9.09 5.87 16.06
N GLU A 32 8.94 5.94 17.38
CA GLU A 32 8.62 4.78 18.23
C GLU A 32 7.31 4.10 17.82
N PHE A 33 6.34 4.88 17.34
CA PHE A 33 5.04 4.38 16.90
C PHE A 33 5.03 3.92 15.43
N PHE A 34 6.17 3.90 14.73
CA PHE A 34 6.22 3.55 13.31
C PHE A 34 5.50 2.24 13.01
N ARG A 35 5.77 1.19 13.80
CA ARG A 35 5.21 -0.16 13.59
C ARG A 35 3.68 -0.20 13.62
N VAL A 36 3.07 0.55 14.55
CA VAL A 36 1.61 0.61 14.72
C VAL A 36 0.95 1.68 13.86
N CYS A 37 1.68 2.72 13.46
CA CYS A 37 1.17 3.82 12.64
C CYS A 37 1.02 3.40 11.17
N ILE A 38 2.15 3.33 10.45
CA ILE A 38 2.19 3.01 9.02
C ILE A 38 2.96 1.71 8.73
N GLY A 39 3.76 1.20 9.66
CA GLY A 39 4.58 0.00 9.46
C GLY A 39 3.79 -1.29 9.24
N SER A 40 2.53 -1.32 9.64
CA SER A 40 1.57 -2.39 9.39
C SER A 40 0.81 -2.25 8.06
N THR A 41 1.08 -1.17 7.31
CA THR A 41 0.44 -0.79 6.05
C THR A 41 1.45 -0.81 4.89
N ARG A 42 0.96 -0.80 3.65
CA ARG A 42 1.73 -0.79 2.40
C ARG A 42 1.79 0.64 1.85
N PRO A 43 2.96 1.07 1.33
CA PRO A 43 3.06 2.30 0.55
C PRO A 43 2.14 2.26 -0.68
N LEU A 44 1.54 3.39 -1.04
CA LEU A 44 0.67 3.55 -2.22
C LEU A 44 -0.59 2.66 -2.24
N VAL A 45 -0.98 2.10 -1.09
CA VAL A 45 -2.21 1.33 -0.93
C VAL A 45 -3.18 2.10 -0.05
N SER A 46 -4.44 2.16 -0.45
CA SER A 46 -5.49 2.81 0.35
C SER A 46 -6.05 1.86 1.40
N TYR A 47 -6.47 2.44 2.52
CA TYR A 47 -7.02 1.73 3.67
C TYR A 47 -8.34 2.36 4.09
N ARG A 48 -9.31 1.51 4.44
CA ARG A 48 -10.61 1.94 4.95
C ARG A 48 -10.69 1.72 6.46
N VAL A 49 -11.07 2.74 7.21
CA VAL A 49 -11.33 2.62 8.65
C VAL A 49 -12.59 1.81 8.89
N VAL A 50 -12.47 0.72 9.66
CA VAL A 50 -13.61 -0.14 10.03
C VAL A 50 -14.00 -0.03 11.50
N GLU A 51 -13.07 0.41 12.35
CA GLU A 51 -13.29 0.61 13.78
C GLU A 51 -12.34 1.68 14.31
N THR A 52 -12.79 2.46 15.29
CA THR A 52 -11.99 3.46 16.01
C THR A 52 -11.74 3.01 17.44
N ARG A 53 -10.54 3.25 17.97
CA ARG A 53 -10.19 2.97 19.37
C ARG A 53 -10.06 4.27 20.16
N MET A 54 -10.41 4.27 21.44
CA MET A 54 -10.19 5.42 22.34
C MET A 54 -8.75 5.42 22.86
N HIS A 55 -7.79 5.42 21.94
CA HIS A 55 -6.37 5.54 22.25
C HIS A 55 -5.74 6.55 21.29
N PHE A 56 -4.98 7.48 21.84
CA PHE A 56 -4.47 8.65 21.16
C PHE A 56 -2.97 8.77 21.39
N ASN A 57 -2.24 9.16 20.35
CA ASN A 57 -0.81 9.41 20.40
C ASN A 57 -0.48 10.69 19.64
N HIS A 58 0.58 11.40 20.03
CA HIS A 58 1.01 12.60 19.31
C HIS A 58 1.96 12.24 18.15
N CYS A 59 1.71 12.77 16.96
CA CYS A 59 2.58 12.60 15.79
C CYS A 59 3.61 13.73 15.71
N PRO A 60 4.91 13.48 15.92
CA PRO A 60 5.93 14.52 15.84
C PRO A 60 6.16 15.06 14.42
N ALA A 61 5.69 14.33 13.40
CA ALA A 61 5.80 14.75 12.00
C ALA A 61 4.75 15.81 11.62
N LEU A 62 3.52 15.63 12.09
CA LEU A 62 2.39 16.50 11.79
C LEU A 62 2.13 17.53 12.90
N SER A 63 2.72 17.34 14.08
CA SER A 63 2.38 18.11 15.29
C SER A 63 0.90 18.04 15.64
N GLU A 64 0.28 16.87 15.39
CA GLU A 64 -1.14 16.61 15.60
C GLU A 64 -1.37 15.35 16.45
N GLU A 65 -2.54 15.27 17.08
CA GLU A 65 -3.03 14.06 17.72
C GLU A 65 -3.52 13.06 16.67
N MET A 66 -3.11 11.80 16.87
CA MET A 66 -3.51 10.66 16.05
C MET A 66 -4.34 9.71 16.90
N GLN A 67 -5.43 9.21 16.33
CA GLN A 67 -6.27 8.20 16.96
C GLN A 67 -5.96 6.82 16.38
N VAL A 68 -5.90 5.80 17.24
CA VAL A 68 -5.75 4.40 16.81
C VAL A 68 -7.03 3.91 16.15
N VAL A 69 -6.88 3.27 15.00
CA VAL A 69 -7.97 2.71 14.19
C VAL A 69 -7.65 1.28 13.75
N VAL A 70 -8.70 0.49 13.53
CA VAL A 70 -8.61 -0.75 12.76
C VAL A 70 -8.99 -0.43 11.33
N VAL A 71 -8.16 -0.87 10.39
CA VAL A 71 -8.31 -0.60 8.96
C VAL A 71 -8.36 -1.87 8.16
N GLU A 72 -9.08 -1.84 7.04
CA GLU A 72 -9.06 -2.86 6.01
C GLU A 72 -8.25 -2.37 4.80
N GLU A 73 -7.34 -3.22 4.33
CA GLU A 73 -6.57 -2.99 3.11
C GLU A 73 -7.48 -3.02 1.89
N MET A 74 -7.45 -1.96 1.07
CA MET A 74 -8.22 -1.90 -0.17
C MET A 74 -7.45 -2.49 -1.35
N PRO A 75 -8.14 -2.97 -2.39
CA PRO A 75 -7.49 -3.45 -3.61
C PRO A 75 -6.56 -2.39 -4.21
N ALA A 76 -5.34 -2.79 -4.56
CA ALA A 76 -4.35 -1.93 -5.17
C ALA A 76 -4.36 -2.09 -6.69
N LYS A 77 -4.10 -0.99 -7.41
CA LYS A 77 -3.96 -1.01 -8.86
C LYS A 77 -2.51 -1.30 -9.21
N ILE A 78 -2.26 -2.43 -9.85
CA ILE A 78 -0.90 -2.84 -10.21
C ILE A 78 -0.83 -3.29 -11.66
N VAL A 79 0.37 -3.18 -12.24
CA VAL A 79 0.66 -3.74 -13.55
C VAL A 79 1.26 -5.12 -13.37
N VAL A 80 0.72 -6.11 -14.07
CA VAL A 80 1.20 -7.50 -14.04
C VAL A 80 1.56 -7.98 -15.43
N GLU A 81 2.68 -8.70 -15.53
CA GLU A 81 3.08 -9.38 -16.75
C GLU A 81 2.64 -10.84 -16.69
N SER A 82 1.64 -11.21 -17.50
CA SER A 82 1.12 -12.58 -17.59
C SER A 82 0.47 -12.81 -18.96
N PRO A 83 0.61 -14.02 -19.56
CA PRO A 83 -0.12 -14.37 -20.77
C PRO A 83 -1.64 -14.42 -20.54
N PHE A 84 -2.08 -14.67 -19.30
CA PHE A 84 -3.49 -14.76 -18.95
C PHE A 84 -3.77 -14.19 -17.55
N VAL A 85 -4.85 -13.44 -17.42
CA VAL A 85 -5.34 -12.87 -16.16
C VAL A 85 -6.86 -13.02 -16.13
N ALA A 86 -7.40 -13.46 -15.00
CA ALA A 86 -8.84 -13.50 -14.74
C ALA A 86 -9.13 -13.10 -13.28
N PRO A 87 -10.28 -12.48 -12.99
CA PRO A 87 -10.74 -12.28 -11.62
C PRO A 87 -10.77 -13.59 -10.83
N GLY A 88 -10.35 -13.53 -9.57
CA GLY A 88 -10.24 -14.67 -8.66
C GLY A 88 -8.94 -15.46 -8.77
N VAL A 89 -8.13 -15.27 -9.81
CA VAL A 89 -6.85 -15.98 -9.96
C VAL A 89 -5.83 -15.45 -8.96
N GLU A 90 -5.13 -16.38 -8.32
CA GLU A 90 -3.96 -16.07 -7.50
C GLU A 90 -2.71 -16.04 -8.37
N ILE A 91 -1.94 -14.97 -8.24
CA ILE A 91 -0.69 -14.77 -8.97
C ILE A 91 0.42 -14.40 -7.99
N THR A 92 1.65 -14.76 -8.36
CA THR A 92 2.85 -14.30 -7.66
C THR A 92 3.37 -13.05 -8.37
N TYR A 93 3.52 -11.96 -7.63
CA TYR A 93 4.08 -10.73 -8.19
C TYR A 93 5.46 -10.99 -8.75
N ARG A 94 5.67 -10.54 -9.98
CA ARG A 94 6.99 -10.37 -10.56
C ARG A 94 7.01 -8.99 -11.19
N LYS A 95 8.09 -8.25 -10.94
CA LYS A 95 8.32 -6.99 -11.64
C LYS A 95 8.32 -7.28 -13.14
N PRO A 96 7.49 -6.58 -13.94
CA PRO A 96 7.49 -6.78 -15.38
C PRO A 96 8.88 -6.55 -15.99
N ALA A 97 9.32 -7.47 -16.83
CA ALA A 97 10.60 -7.38 -17.52
C ALA A 97 10.56 -6.32 -18.62
N ASN A 98 9.44 -6.25 -19.35
CA ASN A 98 9.28 -5.36 -20.50
C ASN A 98 8.32 -4.20 -20.20
N CYS A 99 8.69 -3.32 -19.27
CA CYS A 99 7.87 -2.15 -18.95
C CYS A 99 8.05 -1.02 -20.00
N PRO A 100 6.97 -0.51 -20.61
CA PRO A 100 7.04 0.67 -21.48
C PRO A 100 7.60 1.89 -20.74
N GLU A 101 8.47 2.69 -21.38
CA GLU A 101 9.16 3.82 -20.74
C GLU A 101 8.22 4.89 -20.16
N ASN A 102 7.02 5.02 -20.72
CA ASN A 102 6.00 5.97 -20.31
C ASN A 102 5.10 5.48 -19.16
N ILE A 103 5.36 4.28 -18.60
CA ILE A 103 4.52 3.64 -17.59
C ILE A 103 5.37 3.22 -16.40
N ASP A 104 4.89 3.49 -15.19
CA ASP A 104 5.50 2.95 -13.97
C ASP A 104 4.89 1.58 -13.65
N CYS A 105 5.50 0.51 -14.14
CA CYS A 105 5.02 -0.85 -13.88
C CYS A 105 5.39 -1.37 -12.48
N GLU A 106 6.21 -0.65 -11.72
CA GLU A 106 6.69 -1.12 -10.43
C GLU A 106 5.89 -0.51 -9.28
N HIS A 107 5.02 -1.30 -8.67
CA HIS A 107 4.23 -0.85 -7.54
C HIS A 107 5.01 -0.96 -6.21
N LEU A 108 5.22 0.18 -5.52
CA LEU A 108 6.00 0.25 -4.27
C LEU A 108 5.37 -0.49 -3.07
N GLY A 109 4.10 -0.86 -3.16
CA GLY A 109 3.38 -1.59 -2.12
C GLY A 109 3.59 -3.10 -2.11
N VAL A 110 4.40 -3.66 -3.01
CA VAL A 110 4.56 -5.12 -3.16
C VAL A 110 5.98 -5.52 -3.58
N GLU A 111 6.52 -6.57 -2.96
CA GLU A 111 7.81 -7.16 -3.30
C GLU A 111 7.64 -8.31 -4.29
N SER A 112 8.63 -8.51 -5.18
CA SER A 112 8.65 -9.65 -6.10
C SER A 112 8.65 -10.96 -5.31
N GLY A 113 7.76 -11.88 -5.66
CA GLY A 113 7.53 -13.12 -4.92
C GLY A 113 6.29 -13.11 -4.03
N GLU A 114 5.69 -11.95 -3.75
CA GLU A 114 4.45 -11.90 -2.96
C GLU A 114 3.23 -12.43 -3.73
N LYS A 115 2.38 -13.18 -3.05
CA LYS A 115 1.12 -13.68 -3.58
C LYS A 115 0.00 -12.65 -3.44
N MET A 116 -0.80 -12.57 -4.48
CA MET A 116 -1.97 -11.70 -4.54
C MET A 116 -3.09 -12.37 -5.32
N ARG A 117 -4.31 -11.89 -5.11
CA ARG A 117 -5.48 -12.31 -5.86
C ARG A 117 -5.96 -11.18 -6.75
N VAL A 118 -6.21 -11.47 -8.02
CA VAL A 118 -6.82 -10.53 -8.95
C VAL A 118 -8.29 -10.36 -8.58
N VAL A 119 -8.70 -9.14 -8.29
CA VAL A 119 -10.10 -8.79 -8.02
C VAL A 119 -10.78 -8.36 -9.32
N ASN A 120 -10.11 -7.51 -10.10
CA ASN A 120 -10.68 -6.93 -11.30
C ASN A 120 -9.61 -6.68 -12.36
N ILE A 121 -10.01 -6.70 -13.62
CA ILE A 121 -9.14 -6.35 -14.76
C ILE A 121 -9.57 -4.96 -15.24
N LEU A 122 -8.68 -3.99 -15.12
CA LEU A 122 -8.95 -2.60 -15.53
C LEU A 122 -8.65 -2.37 -17.01
N GLY A 123 -7.69 -3.12 -17.55
CA GLY A 123 -7.38 -3.05 -18.97
C GLY A 123 -6.06 -3.71 -19.34
N ARG A 124 -5.81 -3.79 -20.64
CA ARG A 124 -4.54 -4.25 -21.19
C ARG A 124 -3.66 -3.05 -21.51
N VAL A 125 -2.44 -3.07 -20.99
CA VAL A 125 -1.46 -1.99 -21.16
C VAL A 125 -0.58 -2.25 -22.39
N ALA A 126 -0.10 -3.48 -22.56
CA ALA A 126 0.71 -3.90 -23.70
C ALA A 126 0.62 -5.42 -23.92
N HIS A 127 1.51 -6.00 -24.74
CA HIS A 127 1.58 -7.45 -24.91
C HIS A 127 1.91 -8.13 -23.57
N ASN A 128 1.03 -9.04 -23.12
CA ASN A 128 1.09 -9.72 -21.82
C ASN A 128 1.14 -8.81 -20.59
N LEU A 129 0.82 -7.53 -20.72
CA LEU A 129 0.83 -6.54 -19.64
C LEU A 129 -0.58 -6.06 -19.34
N TRP A 130 -1.00 -6.22 -18.08
CA TRP A 130 -2.37 -5.95 -17.64
C TRP A 130 -2.36 -5.01 -16.45
N LEU A 131 -3.25 -4.02 -16.47
CA LEU A 131 -3.57 -3.21 -15.31
C LEU A 131 -4.73 -3.88 -14.58
N VAL A 132 -4.50 -4.25 -13.33
CA VAL A 132 -5.43 -5.05 -12.51
C VAL A 132 -5.60 -4.45 -11.13
N GLU A 133 -6.75 -4.70 -10.52
CA GLU A 133 -6.94 -4.50 -9.09
C GLU A 133 -6.68 -5.82 -8.36
N VAL A 134 -5.88 -5.75 -7.29
CA VAL A 134 -5.44 -6.94 -6.56
C VAL A 134 -5.60 -6.79 -5.06
N GLU A 135 -5.89 -7.90 -4.40
CA GLU A 135 -5.79 -8.06 -2.95
C GLU A 135 -4.50 -8.80 -2.61
N PHE A 136 -3.70 -8.26 -1.69
CA PHE A 136 -2.49 -8.94 -1.20
C PHE A 136 -2.88 -10.05 -0.22
N LEU A 137 -2.29 -11.22 -0.38
CA LEU A 137 -2.57 -12.38 0.48
C LEU A 137 -1.60 -12.46 1.66
N GLU A 138 -0.46 -11.77 1.58
CA GLU A 138 0.60 -11.77 2.57
C GLU A 138 0.63 -10.47 3.39
N PRO A 139 1.13 -10.50 4.64
CA PRO A 139 1.35 -9.28 5.42
C PRO A 139 2.42 -8.39 4.76
N PRO A 140 2.31 -7.06 4.85
CA PRO A 140 3.35 -6.18 4.36
C PRO A 140 4.65 -6.39 5.11
N SER A 141 5.73 -6.52 4.34
CA SER A 141 7.10 -6.46 4.84
C SER A 141 7.41 -5.03 5.30
N PRO A 142 7.94 -4.82 6.53
CA PRO A 142 8.38 -3.50 6.96
C PRO A 142 9.43 -2.85 6.03
N ARG A 143 10.12 -3.67 5.21
CA ARG A 143 11.11 -3.22 4.23
C ARG A 143 10.47 -2.42 3.09
N LEU A 144 9.18 -2.60 2.81
CA LEU A 144 8.45 -1.84 1.79
C LEU A 144 8.59 -0.32 2.02
N TRP A 145 8.54 0.14 3.27
CA TRP A 145 8.72 1.56 3.60
C TRP A 145 10.16 2.05 3.41
N LEU A 146 11.16 1.18 3.59
CA LEU A 146 12.55 1.51 3.30
C LEU A 146 12.77 1.66 1.79
N LEU A 147 12.22 0.74 0.99
CA LEU A 147 12.26 0.77 -0.47
C LEU A 147 11.52 2.01 -1.01
N ALA A 148 10.33 2.28 -0.48
CA ALA A 148 9.57 3.47 -0.83
C ALA A 148 10.34 4.76 -0.54
N LYS A 149 11.03 4.85 0.60
CA LYS A 149 11.91 5.98 0.92
C LYS A 149 13.01 6.16 -0.13
N GLN A 150 13.73 5.08 -0.48
CA GLN A 150 14.82 5.13 -1.44
C GLN A 150 14.34 5.62 -2.81
N LYS A 151 13.21 5.09 -3.30
CA LYS A 151 12.63 5.52 -4.58
C LYS A 151 12.13 6.96 -4.56
N LEU A 152 11.47 7.40 -3.49
CA LEU A 152 11.01 8.79 -3.37
C LEU A 152 12.19 9.77 -3.42
N LEU A 153 13.29 9.45 -2.73
CA LEU A 153 14.52 10.25 -2.75
C LEU A 153 15.23 10.25 -4.12
N GLN A 154 15.13 9.16 -4.88
CA GLN A 154 15.69 9.08 -6.24
C GLN A 154 14.85 9.88 -7.25
N ARG A 155 13.53 9.96 -7.08
CA ARG A 155 12.64 10.78 -7.92
C ARG A 155 12.89 12.28 -7.78
N THR A 156 13.34 12.75 -6.62
CA THR A 156 13.65 14.18 -6.41
C THR A 156 14.97 14.63 -7.05
N ARG A 157 15.76 13.70 -7.61
CA ARG A 157 17.07 13.96 -8.23
C ARG A 157 17.06 13.86 -9.77
N ARG A 158 15.90 13.72 -10.39
CA ARG A 158 15.71 13.81 -11.85
C ARG A 158 14.86 15.03 -12.15
#